data_AF-A0A917MZJ7-F1
#
_entry.id   AF-A0A917MZJ7-F1
#
_cell.length_a   1.000
_cell.length_b   1.000
_cell.length_c   1.000
_cell.angle_alpha   90.00
_cell.angle_beta   90.00
_cell.angle_gamma   90.00
#
_symmetry.space_group_name_H-M   'P 1'
#
loop_
_entity.id
_entity.type
_entity.pdbx_description
1 polymer ?
#
loop_
_entity_poly.entity_id
_entity_poly.type
_entity_poly.pdbx_seq_one_letter_code
_entity_poly.pdbx_strand_id
1 'polypeptide(L)'
;MLSACRKDDDNDPATPPDEDWPSDSIRVLRSNLNFPWEILWGKDDHIWMTERAGKVSKINPETGATVFSHTITDVVSNGEGGLLGMVQHPDFSSNGYLYVVYNYNSPSGYREKVVRFTAQNNTLTAPFTLIDSIPAAGIHNGSRLLIAGDKLFITTGDANASARSQNTSVVNGKVLRLNLDGTVPADNPIAGNPYWSLGHRNAQGLVMVNNKLYASEHGAGVEDELNIIEKGRNYGWPRVEGPCNGSETSFCSENNVKGPIWSTGNVTLATCGLDYYNNDRIPAWKNSLLLTTLKDATLYRFALSADGNSVSAPQKYFDGTWGRLRDICVSPAGRVYLCTSNGNNGDKLVEISRLD
;
A
#
# COMPACT_ATOMS: atom_id res chain seq x y z
N MET A 1 -55.39 19.60 -17.37
CA MET A 1 -54.84 20.90 -17.84
C MET A 1 -54.31 21.61 -16.61
N LEU A 2 -53.06 22.01 -16.43
CA LEU A 2 -51.84 22.14 -17.24
C LEU A 2 -50.66 21.76 -16.32
N SER A 3 -49.70 20.93 -16.75
CA SER A 3 -48.41 21.29 -17.39
C SER A 3 -47.54 22.34 -16.68
N ALA A 4 -46.43 21.84 -16.12
CA ALA A 4 -45.03 22.27 -16.29
C ALA A 4 -44.57 23.62 -15.67
N CYS A 5 -43.30 23.82 -15.24
CA CYS A 5 -42.02 23.21 -15.61
C CYS A 5 -41.09 23.05 -14.39
N ARG A 6 -40.29 21.98 -14.37
CA ARG A 6 -39.04 21.88 -13.61
C ARG A 6 -37.91 22.14 -14.62
N LYS A 7 -36.95 22.97 -14.25
CA LYS A 7 -35.84 23.41 -15.10
C LYS A 7 -34.66 22.48 -14.85
N ASP A 8 -34.22 21.80 -15.90
CA ASP A 8 -32.98 21.03 -15.95
C ASP A 8 -31.81 22.01 -16.06
N ASP A 9 -30.83 21.89 -15.16
CA ASP A 9 -29.50 22.45 -15.33
C ASP A 9 -28.52 21.25 -15.36
N ASP A 10 -28.26 20.77 -16.57
CA ASP A 10 -27.19 19.83 -16.91
C ASP A 10 -25.84 20.54 -16.84
N ASN A 11 -25.01 20.23 -15.83
CA ASN A 11 -23.54 20.27 -15.91
C ASN A 11 -22.88 19.80 -14.59
N ASP A 12 -22.87 18.49 -14.35
CA ASP A 12 -21.93 17.85 -13.43
C ASP A 12 -21.19 16.72 -14.16
N PRO A 13 -19.87 16.83 -14.41
CA PRO A 13 -19.12 15.75 -15.03
C PRO A 13 -18.65 14.75 -13.96
N ALA A 14 -19.06 13.49 -14.17
CA ALA A 14 -18.57 12.25 -13.56
C ALA A 14 -19.33 11.68 -12.34
N THR A 15 -20.53 11.15 -12.60
CA THR A 15 -20.92 9.86 -12.01
C THR A 15 -20.16 8.76 -12.78
N PRO A 16 -19.26 7.96 -12.17
CA PRO A 16 -18.81 6.74 -12.81
C PRO A 16 -20.00 5.78 -12.91
N PRO A 17 -20.00 4.86 -13.89
CA PRO A 17 -21.08 3.91 -14.00
C PRO A 17 -21.04 3.02 -12.76
N ASP A 18 -22.09 3.04 -11.96
CA ASP A 18 -22.58 1.78 -11.40
C ASP A 18 -22.93 0.91 -12.61
N GLU A 19 -21.89 0.30 -13.23
CA GLU A 19 -22.09 -0.86 -14.06
C GLU A 19 -22.90 -1.84 -13.22
N ASP A 20 -23.89 -2.48 -13.82
CA ASP A 20 -24.63 -3.60 -13.24
C ASP A 20 -23.64 -4.72 -12.86
N TRP A 21 -22.92 -4.57 -11.74
CA TRP A 21 -22.10 -5.62 -11.15
C TRP A 21 -23.08 -6.71 -10.75
N PRO A 22 -22.99 -7.92 -11.32
CA PRO A 22 -23.90 -8.99 -10.93
C PRO A 22 -23.86 -9.15 -9.42
N SER A 23 -25.00 -9.28 -8.74
CA SER A 23 -25.05 -9.38 -7.28
C SER A 23 -24.13 -10.48 -6.73
N ASP A 24 -23.92 -11.53 -7.52
CA ASP A 24 -23.12 -12.71 -7.16
C ASP A 24 -21.61 -12.50 -7.37
N SER A 25 -21.22 -11.35 -7.93
CA SER A 25 -19.83 -10.99 -8.18
C SER A 25 -19.13 -10.33 -7.00
N ILE A 26 -19.88 -10.02 -5.92
CA ILE A 26 -19.34 -9.34 -4.74
C ILE A 26 -19.86 -10.05 -3.49
N ARG A 27 -18.97 -10.39 -2.57
CA ARG A 27 -19.38 -10.93 -1.26
C ARG A 27 -18.49 -10.43 -0.13
N VAL A 28 -19.11 -10.19 1.02
CA VAL A 28 -18.36 -9.99 2.26
C VAL A 28 -17.84 -11.35 2.72
N LEU A 29 -16.55 -11.60 2.48
CA LEU A 29 -15.90 -12.84 2.87
C LEU A 29 -15.70 -12.91 4.39
N ARG A 30 -15.45 -11.77 5.03
CA ARG A 30 -15.27 -11.68 6.49
C ARG A 30 -15.72 -10.34 7.04
N SER A 31 -16.26 -10.36 8.25
CA SER A 31 -16.68 -9.19 9.02
C SER A 31 -16.06 -9.21 10.42
N ASN A 32 -16.36 -8.21 11.24
CA ASN A 32 -15.90 -8.11 12.62
C ASN A 32 -14.36 -8.06 12.74
N LEU A 33 -13.71 -7.47 11.73
CA LEU A 33 -12.27 -7.19 11.75
C LEU A 33 -12.04 -5.84 12.41
N ASN A 34 -10.83 -5.61 12.92
CA ASN A 34 -10.47 -4.36 13.55
C ASN A 34 -9.11 -3.85 13.05
N PHE A 35 -9.17 -2.85 12.17
CA PHE A 35 -8.01 -2.28 11.50
C PHE A 35 -7.09 -3.32 10.86
N PRO A 36 -7.59 -4.15 9.91
CA PRO A 36 -6.70 -4.87 9.03
C PRO A 36 -5.82 -3.87 8.28
N TRP A 37 -4.58 -4.23 7.96
CA TRP A 37 -3.62 -3.32 7.34
C TRP A 37 -3.03 -3.85 6.03
N GLU A 38 -2.43 -5.04 6.06
CA GLU A 38 -1.97 -5.76 4.87
C GLU A 38 -2.92 -6.92 4.59
N ILE A 39 -3.29 -7.14 3.33
CA ILE A 39 -3.76 -8.43 2.83
C ILE A 39 -2.85 -8.93 1.71
N LEU A 40 -2.56 -10.22 1.74
CA LEU A 40 -1.66 -10.87 0.80
C LEU A 40 -2.27 -12.18 0.34
N TRP A 41 -2.35 -12.41 -0.97
CA TRP A 41 -2.56 -13.76 -1.46
C TRP A 41 -1.29 -14.59 -1.24
N GLY A 42 -1.35 -15.52 -0.29
CA GLY A 42 -0.22 -16.35 0.10
C GLY A 42 0.14 -17.41 -0.94
N LYS A 43 1.38 -17.89 -0.88
CA LYS A 43 1.90 -19.01 -1.69
C LYS A 43 1.26 -20.37 -1.35
N ASP A 44 0.35 -20.37 -0.39
CA ASP A 44 -0.42 -21.51 0.10
C ASP A 44 -1.92 -21.37 -0.19
N ASP A 45 -2.29 -20.53 -1.17
CA ASP A 45 -3.66 -20.29 -1.66
C ASP A 45 -4.65 -19.82 -0.58
N HIS A 46 -4.15 -19.03 0.37
CA HIS A 46 -4.96 -18.38 1.39
C HIS A 46 -4.69 -16.89 1.44
N ILE A 47 -5.62 -16.14 2.02
CA ILE A 47 -5.42 -14.72 2.26
C ILE A 47 -4.74 -14.58 3.62
N TRP A 48 -3.53 -14.05 3.63
CA TRP A 48 -2.83 -13.64 4.83
C TRP A 48 -3.18 -12.19 5.15
N MET A 49 -3.34 -11.87 6.43
CA MET A 49 -3.77 -10.55 6.86
C MET A 49 -3.05 -10.13 8.14
N THR A 50 -2.68 -8.85 8.22
CA THR A 50 -2.26 -8.21 9.46
C THR A 50 -3.38 -7.34 10.01
N GLU A 51 -3.56 -7.32 11.33
CA GLU A 51 -4.35 -6.30 12.03
C GLU A 51 -3.42 -5.48 12.92
N ARG A 52 -3.61 -4.16 12.95
CA ARG A 52 -2.69 -3.18 13.59
C ARG A 52 -2.37 -3.48 15.05
N ALA A 53 -3.24 -4.20 15.75
CA ALA A 53 -3.06 -4.64 17.13
C ALA A 53 -2.03 -5.78 17.31
N GLY A 54 -1.35 -6.23 16.24
CA GLY A 54 -0.29 -7.23 16.32
C GLY A 54 -0.67 -8.63 15.85
N LYS A 55 -1.88 -8.81 15.30
CA LYS A 55 -2.36 -10.13 14.89
C LYS A 55 -2.08 -10.40 13.42
N VAL A 56 -1.41 -11.51 13.14
CA VAL A 56 -1.33 -12.12 11.80
C VAL A 56 -2.39 -13.20 11.72
N SER A 57 -3.12 -13.28 10.61
CA SER A 57 -4.13 -14.33 10.36
C SER A 57 -4.02 -14.87 8.95
N LYS A 58 -4.41 -16.15 8.78
CA LYS A 58 -4.60 -16.81 7.49
C LYS A 58 -6.08 -17.15 7.35
N ILE A 59 -6.69 -16.69 6.26
CA ILE A 59 -8.11 -16.80 5.97
C ILE A 59 -8.31 -17.72 4.76
N ASN A 60 -9.21 -18.69 4.90
CA ASN A 60 -9.62 -19.54 3.80
C ASN A 60 -10.49 -18.72 2.82
N PRO A 61 -10.11 -18.63 1.53
CA PRO A 61 -10.79 -17.74 0.58
C PRO A 61 -12.16 -18.24 0.14
N GLU A 62 -12.50 -19.51 0.35
CA GLU A 62 -13.80 -20.07 0.00
C GLU A 62 -14.86 -19.78 1.07
N THR A 63 -14.47 -19.97 2.33
CA THR A 63 -15.37 -19.97 3.50
C THR A 63 -15.27 -18.73 4.37
N GLY A 64 -14.17 -17.96 4.27
CA GLY A 64 -13.89 -16.82 5.16
C GLY A 64 -13.42 -17.23 6.56
N ALA A 65 -13.21 -18.51 6.82
CA ALA A 65 -12.76 -19.00 8.11
C ALA A 65 -11.29 -18.63 8.38
N THR A 66 -10.96 -18.25 9.63
CA THR A 66 -9.56 -18.18 10.07
C THR A 66 -9.05 -19.59 10.30
N VAL A 67 -8.01 -19.97 9.58
CA VAL A 67 -7.37 -21.30 9.72
C VAL A 67 -6.06 -21.23 10.51
N PHE A 68 -5.51 -20.03 10.70
CA PHE A 68 -4.37 -19.76 11.56
C PHE A 68 -4.43 -18.31 12.04
N SER A 69 -4.03 -18.08 13.29
CA SER A 69 -3.75 -16.75 13.81
C SER A 69 -2.64 -16.78 14.84
N HIS A 70 -1.86 -15.70 14.90
CA HIS A 70 -0.79 -15.52 15.87
C HIS A 70 -0.67 -14.02 16.22
N THR A 71 -0.48 -13.72 17.50
CA THR A 71 -0.28 -12.34 17.97
C THR A 71 1.19 -12.12 18.30
N ILE A 72 1.81 -11.16 17.61
CA ILE A 72 3.16 -10.68 17.91
C ILE A 72 3.04 -9.68 19.07
N THR A 73 3.38 -10.13 20.28
CA THR A 73 3.18 -9.36 21.52
C THR A 73 4.07 -8.14 21.68
N ASP A 74 5.14 -8.05 20.89
CA ASP A 74 6.05 -6.90 20.87
C ASP A 74 5.47 -5.67 20.14
N VAL A 75 4.38 -5.87 19.38
CA VAL A 75 3.71 -4.80 18.64
C VAL A 75 3.05 -3.81 19.61
N VAL A 76 3.23 -2.53 19.33
CA VAL A 76 2.54 -1.43 20.03
C VAL A 76 1.82 -0.56 19.01
N SER A 77 0.49 -0.53 19.07
CA SER A 77 -0.32 0.36 18.24
C SER A 77 -0.39 1.77 18.81
N ASN A 78 -0.15 2.78 17.97
CA ASN A 78 -0.31 4.20 18.32
C ASN A 78 -0.63 5.01 17.06
N GLY A 79 -1.75 5.73 17.04
CA GLY A 79 -2.15 6.58 15.91
C GLY A 79 -2.38 5.79 14.62
N GLU A 80 -1.42 5.81 13.68
CA GLU A 80 -1.34 5.01 12.45
C GLU A 80 -0.46 3.76 12.59
N GLY A 81 0.42 3.70 13.61
CA GLY A 81 1.38 2.62 13.83
C GLY A 81 0.78 1.37 14.46
N GLY A 82 1.50 0.25 14.37
CA GLY A 82 1.07 -1.08 14.82
C GLY A 82 1.80 -2.19 14.07
N LEU A 83 1.14 -3.32 13.85
CA LEU A 83 1.56 -4.31 12.85
C LEU A 83 1.01 -3.91 11.48
N LEU A 84 1.90 -3.72 10.52
CA LEU A 84 1.60 -3.06 9.25
C LEU A 84 1.89 -4.03 8.10
N GLY A 85 2.88 -3.73 7.25
CA GLY A 85 3.15 -4.52 6.06
C GLY A 85 3.64 -5.93 6.33
N MET A 86 3.37 -6.81 5.38
CA MET A 86 3.75 -8.22 5.44
C MET A 86 4.01 -8.77 4.04
N VAL A 87 5.07 -9.57 3.90
CA VAL A 87 5.36 -10.26 2.64
C VAL A 87 5.96 -11.64 2.90
N GLN A 88 5.60 -12.60 2.06
CA GLN A 88 6.16 -13.95 2.10
C GLN A 88 7.42 -14.05 1.25
N HIS A 89 8.40 -14.83 1.73
CA HIS A 89 9.57 -15.19 0.93
C HIS A 89 9.17 -15.84 -0.40
N PRO A 90 9.94 -15.70 -1.49
CA PRO A 90 9.67 -16.38 -2.75
C PRO A 90 9.43 -17.89 -2.58
N ASP A 91 10.31 -18.55 -1.83
CA ASP A 91 10.24 -19.97 -1.45
C ASP A 91 9.47 -20.26 -0.14
N PHE A 92 8.46 -19.45 0.19
CA PHE A 92 7.69 -19.59 1.44
C PHE A 92 7.19 -21.01 1.71
N SER A 93 6.73 -21.73 0.68
CA SER A 93 6.24 -23.11 0.83
C SER A 93 7.32 -24.09 1.31
N SER A 94 8.61 -23.75 1.17
CA SER A 94 9.74 -24.55 1.63
C SER A 94 10.30 -24.08 2.97
N ASN A 95 10.43 -22.75 3.17
CA ASN A 95 11.12 -22.20 4.33
C ASN A 95 10.22 -21.54 5.39
N GLY A 96 8.94 -21.29 5.07
CA GLY A 96 8.00 -20.61 5.95
C GLY A 96 8.36 -19.16 6.28
N TYR A 97 9.27 -18.52 5.56
CA TYR A 97 9.76 -17.19 5.93
C TYR A 97 8.74 -16.09 5.63
N LEU A 98 8.25 -15.46 6.70
CA LEU A 98 7.30 -14.34 6.67
C LEU A 98 7.97 -13.08 7.20
N TYR A 99 8.04 -12.03 6.38
CA TYR A 99 8.56 -10.74 6.77
C TYR A 99 7.41 -9.85 7.19
N VAL A 100 7.55 -9.17 8.32
CA VAL A 100 6.58 -8.20 8.82
C VAL A 100 7.30 -6.93 9.25
N VAL A 101 6.61 -5.80 9.15
CA VAL A 101 7.06 -4.53 9.70
C VAL A 101 6.07 -4.06 10.76
N TYR A 102 6.60 -3.65 11.90
CA TYR A 102 5.76 -3.19 13.00
C TYR A 102 6.45 -2.17 13.89
N ASN A 103 5.61 -1.42 14.60
CA ASN A 103 6.03 -0.47 15.60
C ASN A 103 6.04 -1.08 17.01
N TYR A 104 6.97 -0.62 17.84
CA TYR A 104 7.20 -1.10 19.20
C TYR A 104 7.77 0.02 20.09
N ASN A 105 7.79 -0.19 21.40
CA ASN A 105 8.43 0.71 22.35
C ASN A 105 9.87 0.27 22.63
N SER A 106 10.82 1.20 22.47
CA SER A 106 12.23 1.01 22.83
C SER A 106 12.64 2.01 23.92
N PRO A 107 13.80 1.83 24.57
CA PRO A 107 14.37 2.85 25.46
C PRO A 107 14.57 4.22 24.79
N SER A 108 14.69 4.27 23.46
CA SER A 108 14.79 5.51 22.68
C SER A 108 13.44 6.07 22.24
N GLY A 109 12.32 5.47 22.67
CA GLY A 109 10.95 5.85 22.34
C GLY A 109 10.28 4.91 21.34
N TYR A 110 9.18 5.37 20.76
CA TYR A 110 8.42 4.63 19.74
C TYR A 110 9.27 4.44 18.47
N ARG A 111 9.37 3.20 17.99
CA ARG A 111 10.22 2.80 16.86
C ARG A 111 9.49 1.83 15.95
N GLU A 112 10.04 1.66 14.76
CA GLU A 112 9.63 0.67 13.77
C GLU A 112 10.80 -0.28 13.49
N LYS A 113 10.47 -1.53 13.14
CA LYS A 113 11.42 -2.53 12.66
C LYS A 113 10.82 -3.51 11.68
N VAL A 114 11.68 -4.12 10.87
CA VAL A 114 11.33 -5.24 9.99
C VAL A 114 11.92 -6.52 10.56
N VAL A 115 11.07 -7.54 10.69
CA VAL A 115 11.42 -8.82 11.29
C VAL A 115 10.94 -9.95 10.39
N ARG A 116 11.80 -10.94 10.17
CA ARG A 116 11.44 -12.21 9.55
C ARG A 116 11.10 -13.22 10.64
N PHE A 117 9.99 -13.91 10.49
CA PHE A 117 9.59 -15.07 11.27
C PHE A 117 9.62 -16.33 10.41
N THR A 118 9.64 -17.49 11.07
CA THR A 118 9.33 -18.78 10.46
C THR A 118 7.90 -19.16 10.83
N ALA A 119 7.02 -19.22 9.82
CA ALA A 119 5.65 -19.69 9.91
C ALA A 119 5.61 -21.21 9.73
N GLN A 120 5.37 -21.94 10.83
CA GLN A 120 5.29 -23.40 10.84
C GLN A 120 4.36 -23.85 11.96
N ASN A 121 3.70 -25.00 11.81
CA ASN A 121 2.86 -25.60 12.86
C ASN A 121 1.84 -24.63 13.47
N ASN A 122 1.22 -23.80 12.63
CA ASN A 122 0.27 -22.77 13.06
C ASN A 122 0.82 -21.80 14.11
N THR A 123 2.10 -21.43 14.01
CA THR A 123 2.73 -20.41 14.84
C THR A 123 3.77 -19.59 14.06
N LEU A 124 4.10 -18.40 14.55
CA LEU A 124 5.27 -17.63 14.10
C LEU A 124 6.37 -17.79 15.14
N THR A 125 7.55 -18.20 14.68
CA THR A 125 8.70 -18.49 15.55
C THR A 125 9.98 -17.89 14.97
N ALA A 126 11.08 -18.01 15.73
CA ALA A 126 12.42 -17.61 15.30
C ALA A 126 12.48 -16.18 14.71
N PRO A 127 12.07 -15.14 15.48
CA PRO A 127 12.17 -13.76 15.02
C PRO A 127 13.63 -13.41 14.70
N PHE A 128 13.85 -12.87 13.50
CA PHE A 128 15.13 -12.38 13.04
C PHE A 128 14.95 -10.94 12.55
N THR A 129 15.57 -9.98 13.24
CA THR A 129 15.45 -8.56 12.90
C THR A 129 16.35 -8.21 11.72
N LEU A 130 15.79 -7.59 10.69
CA LEU A 130 16.50 -7.17 9.47
C LEU A 130 16.98 -5.72 9.57
N ILE A 131 16.10 -4.85 10.05
CA ILE A 131 16.38 -3.45 10.30
C ILE A 131 15.53 -3.01 11.49
N ASP A 132 16.10 -2.18 12.34
CA ASP A 132 15.51 -1.77 13.61
C ASP A 132 15.78 -0.29 13.88
N SER A 133 15.19 0.22 14.96
CA SER A 133 15.37 1.57 15.49
C SER A 133 15.03 2.65 14.48
N ILE A 134 14.15 2.34 13.52
CA ILE A 134 13.59 3.31 12.60
C ILE A 134 12.72 4.27 13.44
N PRO A 135 13.01 5.58 13.48
CA PRO A 135 12.15 6.55 14.14
C PRO A 135 10.70 6.40 13.69
N ALA A 136 9.78 6.23 14.63
CA ALA A 136 8.34 6.13 14.37
C ALA A 136 7.59 7.25 15.11
N ALA A 137 6.39 7.55 14.64
CA ALA A 137 5.49 8.50 15.28
C ALA A 137 4.05 7.98 15.24
N GLY A 138 3.12 8.72 15.86
CA GLY A 138 1.69 8.43 15.74
C GLY A 138 1.16 8.55 14.30
N ILE A 139 1.93 9.15 13.39
CA ILE A 139 1.59 9.31 11.96
C ILE A 139 2.84 9.10 11.10
N HIS A 140 2.63 8.76 9.84
CA HIS A 140 3.66 8.68 8.79
C HIS A 140 4.76 7.64 9.05
N ASN A 141 4.36 6.39 9.25
CA ASN A 141 5.32 5.29 9.38
C ASN A 141 5.61 4.59 8.04
N GLY A 142 4.78 4.78 7.01
CA GLY A 142 4.92 4.10 5.72
C GLY A 142 4.58 2.61 5.84
N SER A 143 5.60 1.76 5.79
CA SER A 143 5.58 0.36 6.23
C SER A 143 5.04 -0.67 5.23
N ARG A 144 5.07 -0.40 3.93
CA ARG A 144 4.79 -1.43 2.91
C ARG A 144 6.03 -2.29 2.68
N LEU A 145 5.84 -3.61 2.56
CA LEU A 145 6.90 -4.55 2.21
C LEU A 145 6.63 -5.17 0.84
N LEU A 146 7.67 -5.33 0.03
CA LEU A 146 7.60 -6.03 -1.25
C LEU A 146 8.88 -6.81 -1.48
N ILE A 147 8.77 -8.08 -1.89
CA ILE A 147 9.91 -8.82 -2.41
C ILE A 147 9.80 -8.87 -3.93
N ALA A 148 10.85 -8.38 -4.61
CA ALA A 148 10.99 -8.49 -6.05
C ALA A 148 12.37 -9.05 -6.39
N GLY A 149 12.39 -10.19 -7.08
CA GLY A 149 13.61 -10.98 -7.24
C GLY A 149 14.11 -11.47 -5.87
N ASP A 150 15.38 -11.16 -5.58
CA ASP A 150 16.07 -11.53 -4.34
C ASP A 150 16.25 -10.34 -3.37
N LYS A 151 15.38 -9.32 -3.48
CA LYS A 151 15.47 -8.07 -2.73
C LYS A 151 14.17 -7.75 -2.02
N LEU A 152 14.31 -7.23 -0.80
CA LEU A 152 13.22 -6.69 0.02
C LEU A 152 13.19 -5.17 -0.10
N PHE A 153 12.08 -4.64 -0.58
CA PHE A 153 11.78 -3.21 -0.59
C PHE A 153 10.88 -2.85 0.59
N ILE A 154 11.16 -1.71 1.22
CA ILE A 154 10.47 -1.24 2.43
C ILE A 154 10.15 0.23 2.24
N THR A 155 8.89 0.65 2.35
CA THR A 155 8.57 2.07 2.46
C THR A 155 8.70 2.51 3.91
N THR A 156 9.26 3.70 4.14
CA THR A 156 9.30 4.33 5.45
C THR A 156 8.80 5.76 5.34
N GLY A 157 7.90 6.14 6.24
CA GLY A 157 7.43 7.52 6.30
C GLY A 157 8.41 8.44 7.04
N ASP A 158 8.16 9.75 6.98
CA ASP A 158 9.00 10.76 7.62
C ASP A 158 8.87 10.81 9.16
N ALA A 159 7.92 10.05 9.72
CA ALA A 159 7.58 9.99 11.14
C ALA A 159 7.36 11.40 11.74
N ASN A 160 6.56 12.21 11.03
CA ASN A 160 6.19 13.59 11.36
C ASN A 160 7.38 14.55 11.46
N ALA A 161 8.47 14.24 10.75
CA ALA A 161 9.67 15.07 10.71
C ALA A 161 10.19 15.16 9.27
N SER A 162 9.57 16.02 8.48
CA SER A 162 9.79 16.13 7.02
C SER A 162 11.24 16.35 6.59
N ALA A 163 12.07 16.99 7.43
CA ALA A 163 13.51 17.15 7.17
C ALA A 163 14.24 15.80 7.02
N ARG A 164 13.72 14.71 7.59
CA ARG A 164 14.30 13.37 7.46
C ARG A 164 14.22 12.84 6.03
N SER A 165 13.20 13.24 5.26
CA SER A 165 12.98 12.74 3.90
C SER A 165 14.12 13.11 2.95
N GLN A 166 14.71 14.30 3.11
CA GLN A 166 15.88 14.75 2.36
C GLN A 166 17.23 14.31 2.97
N ASN A 167 17.25 13.88 4.23
CA ASN A 167 18.49 13.44 4.89
C ASN A 167 18.79 11.97 4.57
N THR A 168 19.93 11.70 3.94
CA THR A 168 20.40 10.34 3.58
C THR A 168 21.06 9.60 4.74
N SER A 169 21.37 10.27 5.86
CA SER A 169 21.93 9.65 7.06
C SER A 169 20.88 8.94 7.93
N VAL A 170 19.60 9.05 7.58
CA VAL A 170 18.47 8.40 8.26
C VAL A 170 17.59 7.69 7.24
N VAL A 171 16.89 6.67 7.72
CA VAL A 171 16.12 5.77 6.86
C VAL A 171 14.64 6.16 6.72
N ASN A 172 14.18 7.23 7.34
CA ASN A 172 12.81 7.76 7.21
C ASN A 172 12.59 8.54 5.91
N GLY A 173 11.36 8.50 5.40
CA GLY A 173 10.96 9.19 4.18
C GLY A 173 11.67 8.64 2.95
N LYS A 174 11.80 7.30 2.88
CA LYS A 174 12.55 6.56 1.85
C LYS A 174 11.72 5.40 1.30
N VAL A 175 12.12 4.92 0.13
CA VAL A 175 12.04 3.48 -0.16
C VAL A 175 13.41 2.90 0.10
N LEU A 176 13.48 1.86 0.91
CA LEU A 176 14.69 1.10 1.21
C LEU A 176 14.75 -0.17 0.36
N ARG A 177 15.94 -0.71 0.16
CA ARG A 177 16.22 -1.99 -0.50
C ARG A 177 17.29 -2.75 0.28
N LEU A 178 16.92 -3.94 0.75
CA LEU A 178 17.77 -4.88 1.47
C LEU A 178 17.88 -6.21 0.71
N ASN A 179 18.92 -6.99 1.00
CA ASN A 179 18.91 -8.42 0.74
C ASN A 179 17.94 -9.11 1.72
N LEU A 180 17.49 -10.32 1.38
CA LEU A 180 16.52 -11.08 2.20
C LEU A 180 17.04 -11.53 3.57
N ASP A 181 18.36 -11.40 3.80
CA ASP A 181 19.04 -11.62 5.07
C ASP A 181 19.26 -10.34 5.90
N GLY A 182 18.78 -9.19 5.41
CA GLY A 182 18.91 -7.89 6.06
C GLY A 182 20.19 -7.12 5.71
N THR A 183 21.12 -7.70 4.96
CA THR A 183 22.32 -6.98 4.52
C THR A 183 21.99 -5.95 3.44
N VAL A 184 22.79 -4.87 3.37
CA VAL A 184 22.63 -3.83 2.35
C VAL A 184 23.26 -4.29 1.03
N PRO A 185 22.52 -4.29 -0.10
CA PRO A 185 23.08 -4.60 -1.41
C PRO A 185 24.21 -3.63 -1.80
N ALA A 186 25.32 -4.16 -2.30
CA ALA A 186 26.47 -3.35 -2.72
C ALA A 186 26.18 -2.44 -3.92
N ASP A 187 25.14 -2.76 -4.69
CA ASP A 187 24.66 -1.99 -5.84
C ASP A 187 23.60 -0.95 -5.46
N ASN A 188 23.34 -0.68 -4.17
CA ASN A 188 22.50 0.46 -3.78
C ASN A 188 23.15 1.80 -4.20
N PRO A 189 22.36 2.88 -4.37
CA PRO A 189 22.86 4.21 -4.76
C PRO A 189 24.03 4.74 -3.91
N ILE A 190 24.05 4.43 -2.62
CA ILE A 190 25.12 4.78 -1.68
C ILE A 190 25.58 3.48 -1.00
N ALA A 191 26.87 3.18 -1.09
CA ALA A 191 27.45 1.98 -0.51
C ALA A 191 27.19 1.91 1.00
N GLY A 192 26.73 0.74 1.49
CA GLY A 192 26.41 0.53 2.90
C GLY A 192 25.13 1.24 3.39
N ASN A 193 24.39 1.91 2.50
CA ASN A 193 23.12 2.55 2.83
C ASN A 193 21.92 1.79 2.23
N PRO A 194 20.88 1.46 3.02
CA PRO A 194 19.72 0.73 2.52
C PRO A 194 18.81 1.58 1.61
N TYR A 195 19.03 2.89 1.52
CA TYR A 195 18.32 3.80 0.63
C TYR A 195 18.24 3.30 -0.82
N TRP A 196 17.05 3.29 -1.41
CA TRP A 196 16.80 3.12 -2.84
C TRP A 196 16.27 4.41 -3.49
N SER A 197 15.31 5.09 -2.82
CA SER A 197 14.80 6.42 -3.17
C SER A 197 14.44 7.25 -1.92
N LEU A 198 14.35 8.58 -2.05
CA LEU A 198 14.23 9.54 -0.95
C LEU A 198 13.24 10.64 -1.30
N GLY A 199 12.94 11.51 -0.33
CA GLY A 199 12.00 12.60 -0.54
C GLY A 199 10.57 12.09 -0.53
N HIS A 200 10.28 11.09 0.31
CA HIS A 200 8.93 10.58 0.54
C HIS A 200 8.39 11.11 1.86
N ARG A 201 7.10 11.39 1.91
CA ARG A 201 6.32 11.76 3.09
C ARG A 201 5.78 10.54 3.81
N ASN A 202 4.88 9.80 3.17
CA ASN A 202 4.19 8.65 3.75
C ASN A 202 3.69 7.66 2.68
N ALA A 203 4.62 6.96 2.02
CA ALA A 203 4.28 5.95 1.02
C ALA A 203 3.60 4.72 1.65
N GLN A 204 2.38 4.41 1.19
CA GLN A 204 1.50 3.41 1.78
C GLN A 204 1.32 2.15 0.91
N GLY A 205 1.49 2.24 -0.41
CA GLY A 205 1.36 1.12 -1.34
C GLY A 205 2.61 0.95 -2.19
N LEU A 206 2.89 -0.28 -2.62
CA LEU A 206 4.08 -0.63 -3.39
C LEU A 206 3.82 -1.89 -4.23
N VAL A 207 4.03 -1.84 -5.54
CA VAL A 207 3.88 -3.00 -6.44
C VAL A 207 4.92 -2.99 -7.54
N MET A 208 5.42 -4.17 -7.94
CA MET A 208 6.34 -4.33 -9.07
C MET A 208 5.58 -4.83 -10.30
N VAL A 209 5.67 -4.10 -11.42
CA VAL A 209 5.11 -4.52 -12.71
C VAL A 209 6.18 -4.36 -13.78
N ASN A 210 6.56 -5.45 -14.45
CA ASN A 210 7.55 -5.43 -15.55
C ASN A 210 8.83 -4.65 -15.20
N ASN A 211 9.42 -4.92 -14.02
CA ASN A 211 10.61 -4.24 -13.48
C ASN A 211 10.45 -2.74 -13.17
N LYS A 212 9.21 -2.22 -13.12
CA LYS A 212 8.90 -0.88 -12.62
C LYS A 212 8.24 -1.00 -11.27
N LEU A 213 8.78 -0.27 -10.29
CA LEU A 213 8.28 -0.21 -8.93
C LEU A 213 7.32 0.98 -8.84
N TYR A 214 6.05 0.74 -8.59
CA TYR A 214 5.05 1.79 -8.42
C TYR A 214 4.75 1.96 -6.93
N ALA A 215 4.51 3.20 -6.49
CA ALA A 215 4.16 3.50 -5.12
C ALA A 215 3.02 4.53 -5.05
N SER A 216 2.13 4.35 -4.09
CA SER A 216 1.11 5.33 -3.72
C SER A 216 1.49 6.03 -2.41
N GLU A 217 1.23 7.33 -2.32
CA GLU A 217 1.77 8.15 -1.23
C GLU A 217 0.82 9.27 -0.82
N HIS A 218 0.68 9.48 0.50
CA HIS A 218 -0.09 10.61 1.01
C HIS A 218 0.70 11.91 0.90
N GLY A 219 0.10 12.91 0.26
CA GLY A 219 0.51 14.32 0.34
C GLY A 219 0.14 14.94 1.69
N ALA A 220 0.43 16.23 1.88
CA ALA A 220 0.16 16.90 3.15
C ALA A 220 -1.30 17.37 3.26
N GLY A 221 -1.63 18.46 2.58
CA GLY A 221 -3.00 18.99 2.45
C GLY A 221 -3.57 18.86 1.04
N VAL A 222 -2.68 18.60 0.08
CA VAL A 222 -2.90 18.48 -1.36
C VAL A 222 -2.00 17.34 -1.88
N GLU A 223 -2.16 16.96 -3.14
CA GLU A 223 -1.22 16.13 -3.91
C GLU A 223 -0.89 14.77 -3.24
N ASP A 224 -1.88 13.88 -3.10
CA ASP A 224 -1.56 12.45 -3.01
C ASP A 224 -1.07 11.96 -4.37
N GLU A 225 -0.08 11.09 -4.35
CA GLU A 225 0.72 10.76 -5.52
C GLU A 225 0.68 9.28 -5.88
N LEU A 226 0.77 9.01 -7.19
CA LEU A 226 1.19 7.72 -7.74
C LEU A 226 2.53 7.91 -8.46
N ASN A 227 3.54 7.20 -7.99
CA ASN A 227 4.93 7.36 -8.38
C ASN A 227 5.49 6.11 -9.07
N ILE A 228 6.44 6.28 -9.99
CA ILE A 228 7.32 5.20 -10.46
C ILE A 228 8.67 5.37 -9.78
N ILE A 229 8.94 4.52 -8.80
CA ILE A 229 10.14 4.49 -7.98
C ILE A 229 11.35 4.00 -8.78
N GLU A 230 12.39 4.81 -8.78
CA GLU A 230 13.66 4.58 -9.47
C GLU A 230 14.84 4.75 -8.53
N LYS A 231 15.88 3.97 -8.81
CA LYS A 231 17.15 3.97 -8.09
C LYS A 231 17.76 5.38 -8.01
N GLY A 232 18.03 5.86 -6.80
CA GLY A 232 18.76 7.10 -6.58
C GLY A 232 17.97 8.38 -6.86
N ARG A 233 16.67 8.28 -7.19
CA ARG A 233 15.82 9.45 -7.43
C ARG A 233 15.31 10.05 -6.13
N ASN A 234 15.08 11.35 -6.18
CA ASN A 234 14.42 12.14 -5.14
C ASN A 234 12.95 12.36 -5.53
N TYR A 235 12.02 12.26 -4.60
CA TYR A 235 10.58 12.48 -4.81
C TYR A 235 10.11 13.81 -4.20
N GLY A 236 11.07 14.66 -3.82
CA GLY A 236 10.85 16.08 -3.64
C GLY A 236 10.37 16.50 -2.25
N TRP A 237 9.62 15.67 -1.52
CA TRP A 237 9.10 16.04 -0.19
C TRP A 237 10.22 16.44 0.79
N PRO A 238 10.08 17.55 1.55
CA PRO A 238 8.93 18.47 1.61
C PRO A 238 9.08 19.73 0.75
N ARG A 239 10.04 19.76 -0.18
CA ARG A 239 10.32 20.94 -1.00
C ARG A 239 9.47 21.02 -2.26
N VAL A 240 8.86 19.89 -2.63
CA VAL A 240 7.97 19.72 -3.78
C VAL A 240 6.82 18.84 -3.30
N GLU A 241 5.59 19.24 -3.61
CA GLU A 241 4.39 18.42 -3.46
C GLU A 241 3.77 18.24 -4.85
N GLY A 242 3.65 17.01 -5.33
CA GLY A 242 3.11 16.72 -6.65
C GLY A 242 4.10 16.98 -7.81
N PRO A 243 3.59 17.37 -8.99
CA PRO A 243 4.43 17.63 -10.16
C PRO A 243 5.36 18.83 -9.97
N CYS A 244 6.62 18.72 -10.43
CA CYS A 244 7.55 19.84 -10.48
C CYS A 244 6.99 21.00 -11.33
N ASN A 245 6.60 22.09 -10.67
CA ASN A 245 6.00 23.24 -11.35
C ASN A 245 6.43 24.57 -10.70
N GLY A 246 6.21 25.68 -11.43
CA GLY A 246 6.42 27.03 -10.91
C GLY A 246 7.80 27.24 -10.26
N SER A 247 7.78 27.70 -9.00
CA SER A 247 8.98 28.00 -8.22
C SER A 247 9.81 26.78 -7.80
N GLU A 248 9.25 25.57 -7.88
CA GLU A 248 9.92 24.33 -7.45
C GLU A 248 10.85 23.76 -8.53
N THR A 249 10.69 24.21 -9.78
CA THR A 249 11.41 23.69 -10.96
C THR A 249 12.93 23.69 -10.78
N SER A 250 13.50 24.75 -10.18
CA SER A 250 14.94 24.82 -9.92
C SER A 250 15.39 23.77 -8.91
N PHE A 251 14.65 23.63 -7.80
CA PHE A 251 14.92 22.59 -6.81
C PHE A 251 14.85 21.20 -7.46
N CYS A 252 13.84 20.96 -8.28
CA CYS A 252 13.69 19.70 -8.99
C CYS A 252 14.88 19.35 -9.87
N SER A 253 15.34 20.31 -10.68
CA SER A 253 16.49 20.14 -11.57
C SER A 253 17.78 19.90 -10.79
N GLU A 254 18.00 20.64 -9.70
CA GLU A 254 19.22 20.58 -8.89
C GLU A 254 19.30 19.30 -8.04
N ASN A 255 18.15 18.75 -7.64
CA ASN A 255 18.08 17.65 -6.67
C ASN A 255 17.60 16.34 -7.28
N ASN A 256 17.67 16.20 -8.61
CA ASN A 256 17.33 14.97 -9.33
C ASN A 256 15.90 14.49 -9.00
N VAL A 257 14.96 15.44 -8.87
CA VAL A 257 13.58 15.13 -8.45
C VAL A 257 12.83 14.48 -9.60
N LYS A 258 12.12 13.39 -9.32
CA LYS A 258 11.17 12.75 -10.22
C LYS A 258 9.76 13.07 -9.73
N GLY A 259 8.96 13.69 -10.59
CA GLY A 259 7.54 13.93 -10.31
C GLY A 259 6.70 12.66 -10.48
N PRO A 260 5.48 12.67 -9.93
CA PRO A 260 4.56 11.55 -10.01
C PRO A 260 4.02 11.35 -11.42
N ILE A 261 3.57 10.13 -11.73
CA ILE A 261 2.85 9.83 -12.97
C ILE A 261 1.37 10.21 -12.90
N TRP A 262 0.86 10.43 -11.68
CA TRP A 262 -0.45 10.99 -11.41
C TRP A 262 -0.47 11.62 -10.01
N SER A 263 -1.22 12.71 -9.87
CA SER A 263 -1.43 13.37 -8.59
C SER A 263 -2.86 13.89 -8.46
N THR A 264 -3.35 14.01 -7.23
CA THR A 264 -4.72 14.47 -6.95
C THR A 264 -4.93 15.96 -7.11
N GLY A 265 -3.87 16.75 -7.31
CA GLY A 265 -3.98 18.20 -7.39
C GLY A 265 -4.25 18.81 -6.02
N ASN A 266 -5.18 19.77 -5.95
CA ASN A 266 -5.46 20.59 -4.77
C ASN A 266 -6.24 19.87 -3.65
N VAL A 267 -6.31 18.55 -3.64
CA VAL A 267 -7.02 17.74 -2.63
C VAL A 267 -6.20 16.52 -2.24
N THR A 268 -6.60 15.86 -1.15
CA THR A 268 -6.11 14.53 -0.76
C THR A 268 -7.26 13.53 -0.71
N LEU A 269 -6.98 12.28 -1.08
CA LEU A 269 -7.87 11.11 -1.02
C LEU A 269 -7.45 10.12 0.08
N ALA A 270 -6.26 10.30 0.65
CA ALA A 270 -5.53 9.38 1.51
C ALA A 270 -5.31 8.00 0.88
N THR A 271 -4.56 7.96 -0.23
CA THR A 271 -4.18 6.76 -1.00
C THR A 271 -3.48 5.68 -0.17
N CYS A 272 -3.79 4.40 -0.36
CA CYS A 272 -3.25 3.32 0.46
C CYS A 272 -2.78 2.12 -0.38
N GLY A 273 -3.41 0.95 -0.27
CA GLY A 273 -3.00 -0.25 -1.01
C GLY A 273 -2.99 -0.05 -2.51
N LEU A 274 -1.95 -0.59 -3.15
CA LEU A 274 -1.72 -0.51 -4.59
C LEU A 274 -1.37 -1.92 -5.09
N ASP A 275 -2.12 -2.42 -6.07
CA ASP A 275 -1.86 -3.73 -6.68
C ASP A 275 -2.02 -3.67 -8.20
N TYR A 276 -1.47 -4.66 -8.91
CA TYR A 276 -1.55 -4.77 -10.36
C TYR A 276 -2.53 -5.85 -10.77
N TYR A 277 -3.45 -5.48 -11.66
CA TYR A 277 -4.43 -6.41 -12.23
C TYR A 277 -4.19 -6.64 -13.71
N ASN A 278 -4.03 -7.92 -14.07
CA ASN A 278 -3.93 -8.35 -15.46
C ASN A 278 -4.49 -9.77 -15.65
N ASN A 279 -5.81 -9.91 -15.48
CA ASN A 279 -6.50 -11.18 -15.62
C ASN A 279 -7.80 -11.01 -16.42
N ASP A 280 -8.26 -12.09 -17.04
CA ASP A 280 -9.45 -12.14 -17.89
C ASP A 280 -10.75 -12.20 -17.09
N ARG A 281 -10.68 -12.50 -15.79
CA ARG A 281 -11.85 -12.55 -14.91
C ARG A 281 -12.60 -11.21 -14.86
N ILE A 282 -11.87 -10.09 -14.81
CA ILE A 282 -12.47 -8.75 -14.86
C ILE A 282 -11.82 -8.01 -16.04
N PRO A 283 -12.31 -8.24 -17.28
CA PRO A 283 -11.65 -7.72 -18.48
C PRO A 283 -11.43 -6.20 -18.47
N ALA A 284 -12.38 -5.45 -17.89
CA ALA A 284 -12.31 -3.99 -17.77
C ALA A 284 -11.11 -3.50 -16.93
N TRP A 285 -10.54 -4.34 -16.08
CA TRP A 285 -9.41 -4.00 -15.22
C TRP A 285 -8.06 -4.49 -15.75
N LYS A 286 -8.03 -5.18 -16.91
CA LYS A 286 -6.76 -5.64 -17.51
C LYS A 286 -5.73 -4.53 -17.63
N ASN A 287 -4.47 -4.90 -17.43
CA ASN A 287 -3.31 -4.01 -17.44
C ASN A 287 -3.52 -2.71 -16.65
N SER A 288 -3.92 -2.84 -15.37
CA SER A 288 -4.23 -1.67 -14.55
C SER A 288 -3.60 -1.73 -13.17
N LEU A 289 -3.30 -0.56 -12.63
CA LEU A 289 -3.07 -0.40 -11.20
C LEU A 289 -4.41 -0.16 -10.51
N LEU A 290 -4.63 -0.90 -9.42
CA LEU A 290 -5.77 -0.74 -8.53
C LEU A 290 -5.28 -0.05 -7.26
N LEU A 291 -5.93 1.04 -6.87
CA LEU A 291 -5.52 1.88 -5.75
C LEU A 291 -6.69 2.11 -4.80
N THR A 292 -6.54 1.75 -3.53
CA THR A 292 -7.54 2.06 -2.51
C THR A 292 -7.30 3.43 -1.89
N THR A 293 -8.36 4.02 -1.35
CA THR A 293 -8.29 5.28 -0.61
C THR A 293 -9.03 5.21 0.72
N LEU A 294 -8.43 5.86 1.72
CA LEU A 294 -8.96 5.89 3.08
C LEU A 294 -10.00 7.01 3.26
N LYS A 295 -9.69 8.24 2.83
CA LYS A 295 -10.55 9.41 3.05
C LYS A 295 -11.68 9.45 2.03
N ASP A 296 -11.35 9.16 0.78
CA ASP A 296 -12.31 9.14 -0.33
C ASP A 296 -13.07 7.80 -0.44
N ALA A 297 -12.69 6.78 0.34
CA ALA A 297 -13.46 5.54 0.49
C ALA A 297 -13.79 4.84 -0.84
N THR A 298 -12.84 4.85 -1.78
CA THR A 298 -13.07 4.46 -3.18
C THR A 298 -11.96 3.55 -3.68
N LEU A 299 -12.31 2.59 -4.53
CA LEU A 299 -11.33 1.85 -5.34
C LEU A 299 -11.12 2.59 -6.66
N TYR A 300 -9.89 2.99 -6.91
CA TYR A 300 -9.47 3.62 -8.15
C TYR A 300 -8.80 2.61 -9.08
N ARG A 301 -9.11 2.69 -10.37
CA ARG A 301 -8.46 1.94 -11.43
C ARG A 301 -7.75 2.90 -12.38
N PHE A 302 -6.48 2.62 -12.63
CA PHE A 302 -5.62 3.34 -13.56
C PHE A 302 -5.14 2.39 -14.64
N ALA A 303 -5.59 2.58 -15.88
CA ALA A 303 -5.06 1.80 -17.00
C ALA A 303 -3.59 2.19 -17.20
N LEU A 304 -2.70 1.21 -17.29
CA LEU A 304 -1.30 1.48 -17.64
C LEU A 304 -1.16 1.63 -19.15
N SER A 305 -0.30 2.56 -19.57
CA SER A 305 0.21 2.58 -20.95
C SER A 305 0.94 1.28 -21.29
N ALA A 306 1.11 0.98 -22.58
CA ALA A 306 1.77 -0.25 -23.02
C ALA A 306 3.23 -0.37 -22.52
N ASP A 307 3.91 0.76 -22.34
CA ASP A 307 5.27 0.83 -21.79
C ASP A 307 5.30 0.95 -20.25
N GLY A 308 4.14 1.10 -19.60
CA GLY A 308 3.99 1.29 -18.16
C GLY A 308 4.47 2.63 -17.62
N ASN A 309 4.81 3.61 -18.46
CA ASN A 309 5.36 4.89 -17.99
C ASN A 309 4.30 5.94 -17.64
N SER A 310 3.03 5.70 -17.97
CA SER A 310 1.92 6.59 -17.62
C SER A 310 0.65 5.81 -17.32
N VAL A 311 -0.33 6.53 -16.77
CA VAL A 311 -1.65 6.00 -16.44
C VAL A 311 -2.75 6.81 -17.13
N SER A 312 -3.90 6.19 -17.34
CA SER A 312 -5.12 6.88 -17.74
C SER A 312 -5.62 7.84 -16.66
N ALA A 313 -6.65 8.63 -17.00
CA ALA A 313 -7.50 9.22 -15.98
C ALA A 313 -8.07 8.13 -15.05
N PRO A 314 -8.21 8.42 -13.74
CA PRO A 314 -8.76 7.47 -12.77
C PRO A 314 -10.20 7.11 -13.10
N GLN A 315 -10.54 5.83 -12.96
CA GLN A 315 -11.92 5.35 -12.88
C GLN A 315 -12.23 4.91 -11.46
N LYS A 316 -13.39 5.33 -10.93
CA LYS A 316 -13.81 5.02 -9.56
C LYS A 316 -14.74 3.82 -9.53
N TYR A 317 -14.62 3.01 -8.48
CA TYR A 317 -15.47 1.87 -8.18
C TYR A 317 -15.77 1.84 -6.68
N PHE A 318 -16.98 1.40 -6.32
CA PHE A 318 -17.42 1.17 -4.93
C PHE A 318 -17.31 2.40 -4.01
N ASP A 319 -17.56 3.59 -4.56
CA ASP A 319 -17.45 4.86 -3.83
C ASP A 319 -18.32 4.86 -2.58
N GLY A 320 -17.69 4.97 -1.41
CA GLY A 320 -18.35 4.98 -0.10
C GLY A 320 -19.00 3.67 0.33
N THR A 321 -18.96 2.60 -0.49
CA THR A 321 -19.78 1.40 -0.30
C THR A 321 -19.48 0.66 1.01
N TRP A 322 -18.20 0.60 1.41
CA TRP A 322 -17.77 -0.05 2.65
C TRP A 322 -17.01 0.89 3.60
N GLY A 323 -17.03 2.19 3.32
CA GLY A 323 -16.20 3.18 4.00
C GLY A 323 -14.73 3.07 3.60
N ARG A 324 -13.84 3.33 4.56
CA ARG A 324 -12.40 3.54 4.30
C ARG A 324 -11.77 2.26 3.78
N LEU A 325 -11.27 2.26 2.54
CA LEU A 325 -10.55 1.11 1.98
C LEU A 325 -9.07 1.21 2.35
N ARG A 326 -8.45 0.07 2.67
CA ARG A 326 -7.07 0.01 3.17
C ARG A 326 -6.15 -0.71 2.20
N ASP A 327 -6.52 -1.90 1.77
CA ASP A 327 -5.58 -2.73 1.01
C ASP A 327 -6.27 -3.67 0.03
N ILE A 328 -5.46 -4.17 -0.92
CA ILE A 328 -5.89 -4.97 -2.06
C ILE A 328 -4.97 -6.20 -2.17
N CYS A 329 -5.52 -7.37 -2.47
CA CYS A 329 -4.73 -8.45 -3.04
C CYS A 329 -5.49 -9.18 -4.15
N VAL A 330 -4.76 -9.70 -5.14
CA VAL A 330 -5.31 -10.42 -6.29
C VAL A 330 -4.88 -11.89 -6.25
N SER A 331 -5.83 -12.82 -6.41
CA SER A 331 -5.52 -14.25 -6.55
C SER A 331 -5.09 -14.62 -7.96
N PRO A 332 -4.37 -15.75 -8.17
CA PRO A 332 -4.03 -16.24 -9.50
C PRO A 332 -5.24 -16.46 -10.42
N ALA A 333 -6.41 -16.74 -9.84
CA ALA A 333 -7.66 -16.91 -10.56
C ALA A 333 -8.31 -15.57 -10.97
N GLY A 334 -7.71 -14.43 -10.63
CA GLY A 334 -8.20 -13.09 -10.95
C GLY A 334 -9.28 -12.55 -10.03
N ARG A 335 -9.50 -13.18 -8.86
CA ARG A 335 -10.39 -12.62 -7.82
C ARG A 335 -9.64 -11.53 -7.08
N VAL A 336 -10.32 -10.43 -6.80
CA VAL A 336 -9.76 -9.29 -6.08
C VAL A 336 -10.34 -9.27 -4.68
N TYR A 337 -9.50 -9.03 -3.68
CA TYR A 337 -9.90 -8.89 -2.30
C TYR A 337 -9.56 -7.49 -1.82
N LEU A 338 -10.47 -6.90 -1.03
CA LEU A 338 -10.29 -5.60 -0.40
C LEU A 338 -10.48 -5.72 1.11
N CYS A 339 -9.66 -5.01 1.89
CA CYS A 339 -9.92 -4.82 3.32
C CYS A 339 -10.23 -3.36 3.66
N THR A 340 -11.06 -3.14 4.68
CA THR A 340 -11.46 -1.80 5.14
C THR A 340 -10.71 -1.38 6.41
N SER A 341 -10.72 -0.09 6.76
CA SER A 341 -10.07 0.45 7.97
C SER A 341 -10.90 1.53 8.69
N ASN A 342 -12.15 1.17 8.99
CA ASN A 342 -13.15 1.89 9.77
C ASN A 342 -12.96 1.73 11.30
N GLY A 343 -12.41 0.61 11.77
CA GLY A 343 -12.19 0.32 13.19
C GLY A 343 -13.45 -0.12 13.95
N ASN A 344 -13.31 -0.27 15.28
CA ASN A 344 -14.39 -0.67 16.21
C ASN A 344 -15.11 -1.96 15.80
N ASN A 345 -14.35 -2.96 15.33
CA ASN A 345 -14.89 -4.21 14.76
C ASN A 345 -15.82 -4.01 13.54
N GLY A 346 -15.81 -2.83 12.91
CA GLY A 346 -16.61 -2.51 11.72
C GLY A 346 -15.96 -2.95 10.41
N ASP A 347 -14.76 -3.53 10.46
CA ASP A 347 -14.00 -3.83 9.25
C ASP A 347 -14.37 -5.15 8.59
N LYS A 348 -14.19 -5.16 7.26
CA LYS A 348 -14.57 -6.24 6.37
C LYS A 348 -13.40 -6.65 5.48
N LEU A 349 -13.40 -7.92 5.09
CA LEU A 349 -12.70 -8.46 3.94
C LEU A 349 -13.75 -8.77 2.88
N VAL A 350 -13.65 -8.13 1.72
CA VAL A 350 -14.60 -8.24 0.62
C VAL A 350 -13.92 -8.94 -0.55
N GLU A 351 -14.61 -9.88 -1.18
CA GLU A 351 -14.22 -10.49 -2.44
C GLU A 351 -15.00 -9.86 -3.58
N ILE A 352 -14.29 -9.55 -4.66
CA ILE A 352 -14.82 -9.09 -5.93
C ILE A 352 -14.36 -10.10 -7.01
N SER A 353 -15.33 -10.69 -7.68
CA SER A 353 -15.16 -11.71 -8.70
C SER A 353 -16.25 -11.52 -9.75
N ARG A 354 -16.00 -10.70 -10.77
CA ARG A 354 -16.86 -10.70 -11.95
C ARG A 354 -16.57 -11.96 -12.75
N LEU A 355 -17.60 -12.72 -13.10
CA LEU A 355 -17.59 -13.66 -14.21
C LEU A 355 -18.80 -13.21 -15.01
N ASP A 356 -18.62 -13.01 -16.31
CA ASP A 356 -19.65 -12.48 -17.21
C ASP A 356 -21.02 -13.16 -17.05
#